data_AF-A0A9D6MRX5-F1
#
_entry.id   AF-A0A9D6MRX5-F1
#
_cell.length_a   1.000
_cell.length_b   1.000
_cell.length_c   1.000
_cell.angle_alpha   90.00
_cell.angle_beta   90.00
_cell.angle_gamma   90.00
#
_symmetry.space_group_name_H-M   'P 1'
#
loop_
_entity.id
_entity.type
_entity.pdbx_description
1 polymer ?
#
loop_
_entity_poly.entity_id
_entity_poly.type
_entity_poly.pdbx_seq_one_letter_code
_entity_poly.pdbx_strand_id
1 'polypeptide(L)'
;QTAGDFELIVVEGGSTDGTQEILRGYAAKDSRVKIITTDKIGIVESLNDGLRHAVGEWIARMDADDISLPNRFARQLDWLKTTGADMAGSWFKVFGAGSDHVAKHPETDEAVKTQLLFDVPFGHPTVMMRASLVRELGGYKRAGTEEVAACEDYDLWERGARAGWKMTNVQEVLLMYRQHPGQISAARNVHMKKGAMLVRRRRWDFVSDLMGLKAEWFDELFKAEGAQNMDVVDAAFSALVKGSQGESRKVVLEHAKETYFKSAAHCPDASSRWSKLNALAGMKVPLGEKIRLSARVLRKYYLKKALGLLRVPR
;
A
#
# COMPACT_ATOMS: atom_id res chain seq x y z
N GLN A 1 -6.79 19.90 14.81
CA GLN A 1 -5.83 18.92 15.36
C GLN A 1 -5.55 19.28 16.82
N THR A 2 -5.64 18.34 17.75
CA THR A 2 -5.47 18.59 19.20
C THR A 2 -4.02 18.89 19.60
N ALA A 3 -3.05 18.52 18.77
CA ALA A 3 -1.63 18.82 19.00
C ALA A 3 -1.30 20.33 19.03
N GLY A 4 -2.13 21.18 18.40
CA GLY A 4 -2.06 22.64 18.48
C GLY A 4 -0.95 23.31 17.67
N ASP A 5 0.27 22.75 17.69
CA ASP A 5 1.46 23.30 17.03
C ASP A 5 1.68 22.68 15.64
N PHE A 6 1.18 23.36 14.61
CA PHE A 6 1.36 22.98 13.22
C PHE A 6 1.18 24.18 12.28
N GLU A 7 1.68 24.06 11.06
CA GLU A 7 1.28 24.88 9.93
C GLU A 7 0.47 24.02 8.94
N LEU A 8 -0.49 24.62 8.25
CA LEU A 8 -1.22 24.00 7.16
C LEU A 8 -0.79 24.65 5.85
N ILE A 9 -0.04 23.91 5.05
CA ILE A 9 0.38 24.35 3.72
C ILE A 9 -0.58 23.75 2.69
N VAL A 10 -1.28 24.61 1.97
CA VAL A 10 -2.15 24.23 0.85
C VAL A 10 -1.51 24.67 -0.45
N VAL A 11 -1.23 23.72 -1.33
CA VAL A 11 -0.75 24.01 -2.68
C VAL A 11 -1.94 24.10 -3.62
N GLU A 12 -2.22 25.31 -4.07
CA GLU A 12 -3.35 25.67 -4.92
C GLU A 12 -2.87 25.73 -6.37
N GLY A 13 -3.38 24.81 -7.20
CA GLY A 13 -2.90 24.55 -8.57
C GLY A 13 -3.77 25.14 -9.66
N GLY A 14 -4.54 26.19 -9.38
CA GLY A 14 -5.43 26.85 -10.34
C GLY A 14 -6.85 26.27 -10.38
N SER A 15 -7.41 25.91 -9.23
CA SER A 15 -8.83 25.55 -9.09
C SER A 15 -9.73 26.60 -9.75
N THR A 16 -10.72 26.12 -10.51
CA THR A 16 -11.65 26.94 -11.30
C THR A 16 -13.00 27.14 -10.62
N ASP A 17 -13.17 26.60 -9.42
CA ASP A 17 -14.36 26.76 -8.59
C ASP A 17 -14.07 27.73 -7.42
N GLY A 18 -14.97 27.79 -6.43
CA GLY A 18 -14.82 28.68 -5.28
C GLY A 18 -13.70 28.32 -4.29
N THR A 19 -12.81 27.38 -4.63
CA THR A 19 -11.73 26.91 -3.73
C THR A 19 -10.82 28.06 -3.30
N GLN A 20 -10.44 28.96 -4.21
CA GLN A 20 -9.51 30.05 -3.87
C GLN A 20 -10.09 31.01 -2.83
N GLU A 21 -11.37 31.36 -2.97
CA GLU A 21 -12.09 32.22 -2.04
C GLU A 21 -12.21 31.56 -0.66
N ILE A 22 -12.52 30.25 -0.63
CA ILE A 22 -12.59 29.48 0.62
C ILE A 22 -11.23 29.49 1.33
N LEU A 23 -10.14 29.19 0.60
CA LEU A 23 -8.80 29.16 1.17
C LEU A 23 -8.39 30.52 1.73
N ARG A 24 -8.62 31.62 0.98
CA ARG A 24 -8.36 32.98 1.47
C ARG A 24 -9.16 33.30 2.73
N GLY A 25 -10.42 32.86 2.78
CA GLY A 25 -11.27 33.02 3.96
C GLY A 25 -10.76 32.31 5.20
N TYR A 26 -10.12 31.14 5.06
CA TYR A 26 -9.47 30.44 6.16
C TYR A 26 -8.12 31.05 6.55
N ALA A 27 -7.28 31.42 5.57
CA ALA A 27 -6.00 32.07 5.83
C ALA A 27 -6.15 33.42 6.54
N ALA A 28 -7.25 34.14 6.29
CA ALA A 28 -7.58 35.37 7.01
C ALA A 28 -7.97 35.14 8.48
N LYS A 29 -8.41 33.92 8.84
CA LYS A 29 -8.87 33.57 10.20
C LYS A 29 -7.83 32.84 11.02
N ASP A 30 -6.90 32.14 10.38
CA ASP A 30 -5.90 31.31 11.03
C ASP A 30 -4.54 31.48 10.32
N SER A 31 -3.60 32.13 11.00
CA SER A 31 -2.27 32.43 10.47
C SER A 31 -1.40 31.20 10.21
N ARG A 32 -1.82 30.02 10.69
CA ARG A 32 -1.16 28.76 10.39
C ARG A 32 -1.46 28.28 8.97
N VAL A 33 -2.51 28.78 8.33
CA VAL A 33 -2.90 28.39 6.96
C VAL A 33 -2.11 29.22 5.95
N LYS A 34 -1.23 28.54 5.21
CA LYS A 34 -0.38 29.12 4.18
C LYS A 34 -0.79 28.57 2.82
N ILE A 35 -1.08 29.46 1.88
CA ILE A 35 -1.48 29.11 0.53
C ILE A 35 -0.29 29.33 -0.40
N ILE A 36 0.06 28.32 -1.18
CA ILE A 36 1.09 28.39 -2.21
C ILE A 36 0.38 28.21 -3.54
N THR A 37 0.36 29.25 -4.37
CA THR A 37 -0.16 29.13 -5.74
C THR A 37 0.94 28.62 -6.65
N THR A 38 0.63 27.64 -7.49
CA THR A 38 1.57 27.06 -8.46
C THR A 38 0.90 26.91 -9.82
N ASP A 39 1.65 27.18 -10.88
CA ASP A 39 1.27 26.91 -12.27
C ASP A 39 1.63 25.48 -12.70
N LYS A 40 2.38 24.76 -11.85
CA LYS A 40 2.81 23.38 -12.09
C LYS A 40 1.72 22.42 -11.66
N ILE A 41 0.94 21.96 -12.64
CA ILE A 41 -0.15 21.04 -12.40
C ILE A 41 0.38 19.60 -12.33
N GLY A 42 0.28 18.98 -11.15
CA GLY A 42 0.54 17.56 -10.94
C GLY A 42 0.81 17.20 -9.48
N ILE A 43 0.44 15.98 -9.07
CA ILE A 43 0.53 15.55 -7.67
C ILE A 43 1.96 15.60 -7.14
N VAL A 44 2.96 15.18 -7.92
CA VAL A 44 4.37 15.17 -7.50
C VAL A 44 4.89 16.59 -7.31
N GLU A 45 4.54 17.49 -8.23
CA GLU A 45 4.93 18.90 -8.21
C GLU A 45 4.34 19.57 -6.98
N SER A 46 3.03 19.40 -6.77
CA SER A 46 2.33 19.97 -5.63
C SER A 46 2.87 19.44 -4.30
N LEU A 47 3.12 18.14 -4.20
CA LEU A 47 3.70 17.54 -2.99
C LEU A 47 5.10 18.10 -2.70
N ASN A 48 5.95 18.20 -3.72
CA ASN A 48 7.29 18.76 -3.56
C ASN A 48 7.29 20.27 -3.29
N ASP A 49 6.37 21.03 -3.88
CA ASP A 49 6.18 22.44 -3.58
C ASP A 49 5.79 22.63 -2.11
N GLY A 50 4.87 21.81 -1.60
CA GLY A 50 4.54 21.77 -0.17
C GLY A 50 5.74 21.43 0.71
N LEU A 51 6.50 20.38 0.37
CA LEU A 51 7.70 19.96 1.12
C LEU A 51 8.79 21.03 1.20
N ARG A 52 8.97 21.82 0.13
CA ARG A 52 9.96 22.90 0.07
C ARG A 52 9.63 24.06 1.01
N HIS A 53 8.34 24.32 1.25
CA HIS A 53 7.88 25.42 2.09
C HIS A 53 7.60 25.01 3.53
N ALA A 54 7.42 23.71 3.79
CA ALA A 54 7.25 23.20 5.15
C ALA A 54 8.50 23.46 5.99
N VAL A 55 8.32 23.96 7.21
CA VAL A 55 9.40 24.21 8.18
C VAL A 55 9.32 23.28 9.40
N GLY A 56 8.22 22.55 9.58
CA GLY A 56 8.05 21.59 10.67
C GLY A 56 9.07 20.44 10.63
N GLU A 57 9.36 19.87 11.81
CA GLU A 57 10.17 18.64 11.95
C GLU A 57 9.51 17.44 11.28
N TRP A 58 8.17 17.40 11.34
CA TRP A 58 7.34 16.33 10.81
C TRP A 58 6.44 16.86 9.70
N ILE A 59 6.34 16.11 8.62
CA ILE A 59 5.41 16.36 7.53
C ILE A 59 4.23 15.42 7.69
N ALA A 60 3.06 15.96 8.02
CA ALA A 60 1.80 15.23 7.93
C ALA A 60 1.13 15.51 6.58
N ARG A 61 0.99 14.48 5.75
CA ARG A 61 0.33 14.61 4.44
C ARG A 61 -1.19 14.45 4.59
N MET A 62 -1.98 15.09 3.73
CA MET A 62 -3.43 14.90 3.62
C MET A 62 -3.90 15.25 2.20
N ASP A 63 -4.93 14.55 1.70
CA ASP A 63 -5.62 14.92 0.46
C ASP A 63 -6.72 15.97 0.69
N ALA A 64 -7.01 16.78 -0.32
CA ALA A 64 -7.96 17.90 -0.21
C ALA A 64 -9.43 17.47 -0.01
N ASP A 65 -9.76 16.22 -0.32
CA ASP A 65 -11.11 15.64 -0.26
C ASP A 65 -11.35 14.73 0.95
N ASP A 66 -10.31 14.48 1.76
CA ASP A 66 -10.35 13.65 2.96
C ASP A 66 -10.73 14.42 4.23
N ILE A 67 -10.90 13.70 5.35
CA ILE A 67 -11.11 14.30 6.67
C ILE A 67 -10.12 13.72 7.68
N SER A 68 -9.21 14.54 8.17
CA SER A 68 -8.30 14.18 9.26
C SER A 68 -9.03 14.23 10.60
N LEU A 69 -9.00 13.14 11.37
CA LEU A 69 -9.64 13.11 12.70
C LEU A 69 -8.92 14.04 13.69
N PRO A 70 -9.64 14.64 14.67
CA PRO A 70 -9.09 15.71 15.50
C PRO A 70 -7.81 15.35 16.26
N ASN A 71 -7.63 14.10 16.64
CA ASN A 71 -6.50 13.60 17.43
C ASN A 71 -5.37 12.99 16.60
N ARG A 72 -5.46 12.96 15.26
CA ARG A 72 -4.48 12.28 14.38
C ARG A 72 -3.04 12.66 14.71
N PHE A 73 -2.72 13.96 14.72
CA PHE A 73 -1.33 14.40 14.92
C PHE A 73 -0.79 14.02 16.28
N ALA A 74 -1.60 14.20 17.35
CA ALA A 74 -1.20 13.82 18.69
C ALA A 74 -0.92 12.31 18.82
N ARG A 75 -1.77 11.46 18.24
CA ARG A 75 -1.58 10.00 18.25
C ARG A 75 -0.33 9.59 17.45
N GLN A 76 -0.12 10.16 16.26
CA GLN A 76 1.03 9.82 15.43
C GLN A 76 2.35 10.29 16.03
N LEU A 77 2.40 11.51 16.59
CA LEU A 77 3.61 12.02 17.26
C LEU A 77 3.99 11.20 18.49
N ASP A 78 3.01 10.86 19.34
CA ASP A 78 3.22 9.99 20.50
C ASP A 78 3.72 8.60 20.09
N TRP A 79 3.15 8.04 19.02
CA TRP A 79 3.58 6.77 18.46
C TRP A 79 5.00 6.81 17.89
N LEU A 80 5.33 7.83 17.10
CA LEU A 80 6.67 8.05 16.54
C LEU A 80 7.72 8.18 17.65
N LYS A 81 7.40 8.94 18.70
CA LYS A 81 8.26 9.10 19.88
C LYS A 81 8.47 7.78 20.62
N THR A 82 7.40 7.02 20.85
CA THR A 82 7.43 5.76 21.60
C THR A 82 8.19 4.67 20.84
N THR A 83 7.96 4.57 19.53
CA THR A 83 8.58 3.55 18.69
C THR A 83 9.97 3.93 18.21
N GLY A 84 10.33 5.22 18.24
CA GLY A 84 11.53 5.76 17.61
C GLY A 84 11.52 5.61 16.08
N ALA A 85 10.33 5.56 15.47
CA ALA A 85 10.19 5.44 14.02
C ALA A 85 10.41 6.80 13.32
N ASP A 86 10.79 6.73 12.05
CA ASP A 86 11.03 7.85 11.15
C ASP A 86 9.79 8.26 10.35
N MET A 87 8.82 7.35 10.29
CA MET A 87 7.58 7.52 9.56
C MET A 87 6.48 6.68 10.18
N ALA A 88 5.28 7.27 10.31
CA ALA A 88 4.09 6.58 10.77
C ALA A 88 2.91 6.85 9.84
N GLY A 89 2.23 5.80 9.38
CA GLY A 89 0.86 5.89 8.86
C GLY A 89 -0.19 5.64 9.94
N SER A 90 -1.42 5.46 9.51
CA SER A 90 -2.53 4.95 10.33
C SER A 90 -3.51 4.17 9.48
N TRP A 91 -4.47 3.51 10.11
CA TRP A 91 -5.66 3.05 9.40
C TRP A 91 -6.53 4.23 8.97
N PHE A 92 -7.40 3.99 8.01
CA PHE A 92 -8.41 4.95 7.57
C PHE A 92 -9.74 4.27 7.32
N LYS A 93 -10.82 5.04 7.46
CA LYS A 93 -12.17 4.58 7.16
C LYS A 93 -12.62 5.18 5.84
N VAL A 94 -12.94 4.34 4.88
CA VAL A 94 -13.47 4.76 3.57
C VAL A 94 -14.94 5.11 3.72
N PHE A 95 -15.34 6.24 3.14
CA PHE A 95 -16.74 6.67 3.06
C PHE A 95 -17.06 7.30 1.70
N GLY A 96 -18.35 7.36 1.35
CA GLY A 96 -18.82 7.87 0.06
C GLY A 96 -18.94 6.77 -0.99
N ALA A 97 -19.68 7.06 -2.08
CA ALA A 97 -19.94 6.10 -3.17
C ALA A 97 -20.42 4.71 -2.72
N GLY A 98 -21.19 4.63 -1.63
CA GLY A 98 -21.70 3.37 -1.06
C GLY A 98 -20.64 2.50 -0.34
N SER A 99 -19.41 2.98 -0.18
CA SER A 99 -18.35 2.26 0.53
C SER A 99 -18.32 2.63 2.01
N ASP A 100 -18.21 1.63 2.88
CA ASP A 100 -18.08 1.78 4.33
C ASP A 100 -17.21 0.65 4.88
N HIS A 101 -15.89 0.84 4.86
CA HIS A 101 -14.95 -0.14 5.39
C HIS A 101 -13.71 0.53 5.97
N VAL A 102 -12.99 -0.21 6.82
CA VAL A 102 -11.72 0.22 7.39
C VAL A 102 -10.59 -0.45 6.61
N ALA A 103 -9.71 0.36 6.03
CA ALA A 103 -8.45 -0.11 5.48
C ALA A 103 -7.42 -0.19 6.60
N LYS A 104 -6.90 -1.39 6.83
CA LYS A 104 -5.90 -1.67 7.87
C LYS A 104 -4.54 -1.91 7.23
N HIS A 105 -3.50 -1.47 7.91
CA HIS A 105 -2.12 -1.63 7.47
C HIS A 105 -1.24 -2.22 8.59
N PRO A 106 -0.17 -2.95 8.24
CA PRO A 106 0.71 -3.60 9.22
C PRO A 106 1.38 -2.60 10.15
N GLU A 107 1.50 -2.93 11.43
CA GLU A 107 2.03 -2.06 12.48
C GLU A 107 3.55 -1.93 12.43
N THR A 108 4.26 -3.06 12.42
CA THR A 108 5.70 -3.12 12.70
C THR A 108 6.55 -2.78 11.48
N ASP A 109 7.76 -2.28 11.71
CA ASP A 109 8.73 -1.98 10.65
C ASP A 109 9.01 -3.18 9.76
N GLU A 110 9.20 -4.37 10.35
CA GLU A 110 9.41 -5.60 9.61
C GLU A 110 8.20 -5.96 8.73
N ALA A 111 6.98 -5.80 9.24
CA ALA A 111 5.77 -6.12 8.51
C ALA A 111 5.47 -5.10 7.40
N VAL A 112 5.69 -3.80 7.65
CA VAL A 112 5.61 -2.74 6.64
C VAL A 112 6.61 -3.02 5.50
N LYS A 113 7.87 -3.33 5.85
CA LYS A 113 8.93 -3.61 4.87
C LYS A 113 8.70 -4.91 4.09
N THR A 114 8.02 -5.87 4.69
CA THR A 114 7.55 -7.10 4.03
C THR A 114 6.36 -6.81 3.11
N GLN A 115 5.41 -5.96 3.55
CA GLN A 115 4.26 -5.56 2.74
C GLN A 115 4.71 -4.85 1.45
N LEU A 116 5.78 -4.05 1.48
CA LEU A 116 6.37 -3.43 0.28
C LEU A 116 6.74 -4.42 -0.84
N LEU A 117 6.92 -5.72 -0.55
CA LEU A 117 7.14 -6.73 -1.60
C LEU A 117 5.89 -6.96 -2.46
N PHE A 118 4.70 -6.71 -1.89
CA PHE A 118 3.43 -7.11 -2.45
C PHE A 118 2.48 -5.95 -2.70
N ASP A 119 2.48 -4.92 -1.87
CA ASP A 119 1.58 -3.77 -2.02
C ASP A 119 2.03 -2.54 -1.22
N VAL A 120 1.31 -1.44 -1.38
CA VAL A 120 1.53 -0.21 -0.62
C VAL A 120 1.19 -0.44 0.87
N PRO A 121 2.11 -0.16 1.81
CA PRO A 121 1.92 -0.44 3.24
C PRO A 121 1.26 0.71 4.03
N PHE A 122 0.87 1.78 3.34
CA PHE A 122 0.30 2.99 3.93
C PHE A 122 -0.84 3.51 3.07
N GLY A 123 -1.87 4.07 3.72
CA GLY A 123 -2.72 5.04 3.04
C GLY A 123 -1.94 6.34 2.88
N HIS A 124 -1.68 6.78 1.64
CA HIS A 124 -0.92 8.01 1.40
C HIS A 124 -1.36 9.20 2.28
N PRO A 125 -2.66 9.53 2.43
CA PRO A 125 -3.09 10.68 3.24
C PRO A 125 -2.95 10.49 4.74
N THR A 126 -2.59 9.29 5.20
CA THR A 126 -2.41 9.03 6.64
C THR A 126 -0.99 9.27 7.11
N VAL A 127 -0.01 9.40 6.21
CA VAL A 127 1.40 9.38 6.60
C VAL A 127 1.86 10.67 7.31
N MET A 128 2.70 10.48 8.32
CA MET A 128 3.52 11.48 8.99
C MET A 128 4.98 11.02 8.91
N MET A 129 5.87 11.87 8.42
CA MET A 129 7.25 11.50 8.09
C MET A 129 8.25 12.59 8.51
N ARG A 130 9.45 12.19 8.94
CA ARG A 130 10.51 13.13 9.35
C ARG A 130 10.95 13.97 8.15
N ALA A 131 10.83 15.29 8.26
CA ALA A 131 11.02 16.20 7.13
C ALA A 131 12.45 16.17 6.57
N SER A 132 13.46 16.03 7.44
CA SER A 132 14.87 15.96 7.01
C SER A 132 15.14 14.75 6.12
N LEU A 133 14.62 13.58 6.46
CA LEU A 133 14.85 12.35 5.71
C LEU A 133 14.18 12.39 4.34
N VAL A 134 12.95 12.90 4.26
CA VAL A 134 12.24 13.05 2.97
C VAL A 134 13.04 13.97 2.03
N ARG A 135 13.60 15.06 2.57
CA ARG A 135 14.44 15.99 1.80
C ARG A 135 15.75 15.36 1.37
N GLU A 136 16.39 14.57 2.23
CA GLU A 136 17.60 13.80 1.91
C GLU A 136 17.38 12.85 0.72
N LEU A 137 16.20 12.23 0.63
CA LEU A 137 15.83 11.38 -0.50
C LEU A 137 15.39 12.15 -1.76
N GLY A 138 15.40 13.49 -1.72
CA GLY A 138 14.99 14.36 -2.81
C GLY A 138 13.47 14.48 -2.99
N GLY A 139 12.68 14.17 -1.97
CA GLY A 139 11.22 14.27 -1.99
C GLY A 139 10.52 13.19 -2.82
N TYR A 140 9.35 13.54 -3.36
CA TYR A 140 8.59 12.70 -4.28
C TYR A 140 9.22 12.76 -5.67
N LYS A 141 9.43 11.61 -6.31
CA LYS A 141 9.99 11.57 -7.65
C LYS A 141 8.87 11.41 -8.67
N ARG A 142 8.98 12.13 -9.78
CA ARG A 142 8.26 11.74 -10.99
C ARG A 142 8.72 10.35 -11.35
N ALA A 143 7.78 9.52 -11.76
CA ALA A 143 8.07 8.42 -12.65
C ALA A 143 8.73 8.98 -13.92
N GLY A 144 10.07 8.90 -14.00
CA GLY A 144 10.90 9.64 -14.97
C GLY A 144 11.04 9.01 -16.36
N THR A 145 10.40 7.90 -16.63
CA THR A 145 10.25 7.25 -17.95
C THR A 145 8.82 6.69 -17.98
N GLU A 146 8.25 6.33 -19.13
CA GLU A 146 6.85 5.85 -19.32
C GLU A 146 6.40 4.64 -18.45
N GLU A 147 7.19 4.26 -17.46
CA GLU A 147 7.19 3.02 -16.72
C GLU A 147 6.50 3.13 -15.33
N VAL A 148 6.61 4.23 -14.57
CA VAL A 148 6.15 4.30 -13.14
C VAL A 148 4.95 5.24 -12.87
N ALA A 149 4.22 5.69 -13.89
CA ALA A 149 3.22 6.76 -13.71
C ALA A 149 2.16 6.44 -12.62
N ALA A 150 2.00 7.34 -11.65
CA ALA A 150 1.03 7.32 -10.54
C ALA A 150 1.31 6.36 -9.35
N CYS A 151 2.58 6.19 -8.96
CA CYS A 151 2.99 5.47 -7.74
C CYS A 151 4.09 6.21 -6.95
N GLU A 152 4.02 7.54 -6.89
CA GLU A 152 5.04 8.38 -6.25
C GLU A 152 5.21 8.13 -4.75
N ASP A 153 4.14 7.71 -4.09
CA ASP A 153 4.11 7.35 -2.68
C ASP A 153 4.83 6.01 -2.45
N TYR A 154 4.46 4.96 -3.19
CA TYR A 154 5.08 3.64 -3.11
C TYR A 154 6.58 3.72 -3.42
N ASP A 155 6.96 4.52 -4.43
CA ASP A 155 8.36 4.78 -4.74
C ASP A 155 9.12 5.40 -3.55
N LEU A 156 8.53 6.40 -2.87
CA LEU A 156 9.15 7.04 -1.71
C LEU A 156 9.30 6.07 -0.54
N TRP A 157 8.28 5.25 -0.25
CA TRP A 157 8.34 4.26 0.83
C TRP A 157 9.41 3.20 0.60
N GLU A 158 9.55 2.74 -0.65
CA GLU A 158 10.59 1.77 -0.99
C GLU A 158 12.00 2.38 -0.88
N ARG A 159 12.19 3.63 -1.34
CA ARG A 159 13.47 4.34 -1.17
C ARG A 159 13.79 4.57 0.30
N GLY A 160 12.79 4.95 1.11
CA GLY A 160 12.93 5.07 2.57
C GLY A 160 13.33 3.75 3.23
N ALA A 161 12.70 2.64 2.84
CA ALA A 161 13.04 1.30 3.33
C ALA A 161 14.50 0.94 3.01
N ARG A 162 14.97 1.24 1.80
CA ARG A 162 16.36 1.01 1.37
C ARG A 162 17.37 1.92 2.08
N ALA A 163 16.97 3.16 2.38
CA ALA A 163 17.76 4.10 3.17
C ALA A 163 17.77 3.77 4.68
N GLY A 164 17.06 2.71 5.10
CA GLY A 164 17.08 2.23 6.48
C GLY A 164 16.06 2.88 7.40
N TRP A 165 15.08 3.63 6.87
CA TRP A 165 14.04 4.25 7.70
C TRP A 165 13.30 3.20 8.51
N LYS A 166 12.98 3.54 9.76
CA LYS A 166 12.05 2.77 10.58
C LYS A 166 10.64 3.27 10.33
N MET A 167 9.75 2.41 9.84
CA MET A 167 8.41 2.79 9.40
C MET A 167 7.34 2.00 10.15
N THR A 168 6.21 2.60 10.49
CA THR A 168 5.17 1.93 11.30
C THR A 168 3.77 2.42 10.97
N ASN A 169 2.71 1.72 11.38
CA ASN A 169 1.34 2.24 11.35
C ASN A 169 0.73 2.25 12.75
N VAL A 170 0.12 3.37 13.13
CA VAL A 170 -0.78 3.40 14.28
C VAL A 170 -2.00 2.52 13.97
N GLN A 171 -2.31 1.56 14.84
CA GLN A 171 -3.44 0.61 14.67
C GLN A 171 -4.79 1.24 15.05
N GLU A 172 -5.03 2.46 14.59
CA GLU A 172 -6.24 3.26 14.82
C GLU A 172 -6.67 3.93 13.53
N VAL A 173 -7.99 4.10 13.37
CA VAL A 173 -8.54 4.96 12.32
C VAL A 173 -8.29 6.42 12.72
N LEU A 174 -7.45 7.13 11.99
CA LEU A 174 -7.15 8.55 12.23
C LEU A 174 -7.53 9.46 11.05
N LEU A 175 -8.09 8.89 9.99
CA LEU A 175 -8.52 9.60 8.79
C LEU A 175 -9.77 8.95 8.19
N MET A 176 -10.68 9.79 7.68
CA MET A 176 -11.77 9.37 6.83
C MET A 176 -11.37 9.63 5.38
N TYR A 177 -11.29 8.57 4.59
CA TYR A 177 -10.88 8.59 3.20
C TYR A 177 -12.12 8.70 2.31
N ARG A 178 -12.21 9.72 1.46
CA ARG A 178 -13.36 9.91 0.59
C ARG A 178 -13.22 9.11 -0.69
N GLN A 179 -14.25 8.33 -1.03
CA GLN A 179 -14.34 7.67 -2.32
C GLN A 179 -15.38 8.34 -3.21
N HIS A 180 -14.97 8.70 -4.44
CA HIS A 180 -15.85 9.29 -5.44
C HIS A 180 -15.39 8.98 -6.88
N PRO A 181 -16.26 9.07 -7.90
CA PRO A 181 -15.93 8.68 -9.27
C PRO A 181 -14.80 9.49 -9.94
N GLY A 182 -14.54 10.71 -9.47
CA GLY A 182 -13.54 11.62 -10.03
C GLY A 182 -12.12 11.42 -9.50
N GLN A 183 -11.89 10.48 -8.58
CA GLN A 183 -10.59 10.28 -7.97
C GLN A 183 -9.55 9.78 -8.98
N ILE A 184 -8.31 10.27 -8.87
CA ILE A 184 -7.21 9.96 -9.82
C ILE A 184 -6.95 8.45 -9.91
N SER A 185 -7.08 7.74 -8.79
CA SER A 185 -6.88 6.29 -8.71
C SER A 185 -7.89 5.49 -9.54
N ALA A 186 -9.11 6.02 -9.73
CA ALA A 186 -10.11 5.42 -10.62
C ALA A 186 -9.75 5.67 -12.11
N ALA A 187 -9.25 6.86 -12.43
CA ALA A 187 -8.92 7.25 -13.81
C ALA A 187 -7.59 6.65 -14.34
N ARG A 188 -6.60 6.38 -13.48
CA ARG A 188 -5.24 5.98 -13.90
C ARG A 188 -4.84 4.54 -13.53
N ASN A 189 -5.80 3.67 -13.25
CA ASN A 189 -5.58 2.30 -12.73
C ASN A 189 -4.51 1.48 -13.50
N VAL A 190 -4.47 1.57 -14.83
CA VAL A 190 -3.50 0.83 -15.66
C VAL A 190 -2.05 1.31 -15.43
N HIS A 191 -1.84 2.62 -15.33
CA HIS A 191 -0.52 3.20 -15.09
C HIS A 191 -0.02 2.87 -13.69
N MET A 192 -0.92 2.96 -12.68
CA MET A 192 -0.61 2.58 -11.30
C MET A 192 -0.17 1.12 -11.19
N LYS A 193 -0.79 0.21 -11.95
CA LYS A 193 -0.39 -1.20 -11.94
C LYS A 193 1.03 -1.41 -12.47
N LYS A 194 1.40 -0.74 -13.57
CA LYS A 194 2.77 -0.80 -14.12
C LYS A 194 3.79 -0.24 -13.14
N GLY A 195 3.52 0.93 -12.56
CA GLY A 195 4.42 1.54 -11.58
C GLY A 195 4.60 0.72 -10.32
N ALA A 196 3.50 0.18 -9.76
CA ALA A 196 3.58 -0.70 -8.62
C ALA A 196 4.42 -1.95 -8.89
N MET A 197 4.34 -2.54 -10.10
CA MET A 197 5.18 -3.68 -10.47
C MET A 197 6.67 -3.35 -10.49
N LEU A 198 7.05 -2.15 -10.91
CA LEU A 198 8.46 -1.74 -10.92
C LEU A 198 8.99 -1.49 -9.51
N VAL A 199 8.19 -0.87 -8.65
CA VAL A 199 8.56 -0.69 -7.24
C VAL A 199 8.69 -2.04 -6.53
N ARG A 200 7.73 -2.96 -6.76
CA ARG A 200 7.81 -4.33 -6.25
C ARG A 200 9.04 -5.06 -6.75
N ARG A 201 9.37 -4.94 -8.05
CA ARG A 201 10.55 -5.57 -8.64
C ARG A 201 11.82 -5.06 -7.98
N ARG A 202 11.95 -3.73 -7.89
CA ARG A 202 13.10 -3.09 -7.22
C ARG A 202 13.24 -3.53 -5.77
N ARG A 203 12.13 -3.61 -5.03
CA ARG A 203 12.10 -4.11 -3.66
C ARG A 203 12.49 -5.58 -3.59
N TRP A 204 11.98 -6.40 -4.50
CA TRP A 204 12.30 -7.82 -4.59
C TRP A 204 13.79 -8.03 -4.84
N ASP A 205 14.35 -7.38 -5.86
CA ASP A 205 15.75 -7.50 -6.21
C ASP A 205 16.63 -7.13 -5.01
N PHE A 206 16.35 -6.01 -4.34
CA PHE A 206 17.06 -5.59 -3.12
C PHE A 206 17.01 -6.63 -1.99
N VAL A 207 15.84 -7.22 -1.73
CA VAL A 207 15.69 -8.23 -0.67
C VAL A 207 16.27 -9.58 -1.09
N SER A 208 16.23 -9.89 -2.39
CA SER A 208 16.71 -11.17 -2.94
C SER A 208 18.22 -11.34 -2.73
N ASP A 209 18.98 -10.26 -2.92
CA ASP A 209 20.42 -10.23 -2.65
C ASP A 209 20.74 -10.45 -1.16
N LEU A 210 19.87 -9.95 -0.27
CA LEU A 210 20.07 -10.05 1.18
C LEU A 210 19.63 -11.39 1.76
N MET A 211 18.55 -11.97 1.24
CA MET A 211 17.89 -13.15 1.80
C MET A 211 18.08 -14.43 0.97
N GLY A 212 18.83 -14.37 -0.13
CA GLY A 212 19.02 -15.49 -1.04
C GLY A 212 17.74 -15.92 -1.76
N LEU A 213 16.80 -14.99 -1.99
CA LEU A 213 15.62 -15.27 -2.82
C LEU A 213 16.06 -15.32 -4.29
N LYS A 214 15.36 -16.10 -5.10
CA LYS A 214 15.65 -16.12 -6.54
C LYS A 214 14.94 -14.99 -7.25
N ALA A 215 15.62 -14.30 -8.17
CA ALA A 215 15.02 -13.25 -8.98
C ALA A 215 13.84 -13.78 -9.84
N GLU A 216 13.96 -15.01 -10.36
CA GLU A 216 12.93 -15.68 -11.18
C GLU A 216 11.60 -15.92 -10.44
N TRP A 217 11.61 -15.95 -9.11
CA TRP A 217 10.40 -16.13 -8.31
C TRP A 217 9.46 -14.93 -8.40
N PHE A 218 10.01 -13.73 -8.59
CA PHE A 218 9.22 -12.51 -8.72
C PHE A 218 8.20 -12.64 -9.87
N ASP A 219 8.69 -13.01 -11.05
CA ASP A 219 7.87 -13.05 -12.26
C ASP A 219 6.74 -14.10 -12.11
N GLU A 220 6.99 -15.21 -11.43
CA GLU A 220 5.97 -16.23 -11.14
C GLU A 220 4.92 -15.74 -10.14
N LEU A 221 5.32 -15.04 -9.07
CA LEU A 221 4.39 -14.54 -8.05
C LEU A 221 3.38 -13.53 -8.62
N PHE A 222 3.78 -12.74 -9.62
CA PHE A 222 2.95 -11.68 -10.19
C PHE A 222 2.41 -11.98 -11.61
N LYS A 223 2.62 -13.19 -12.12
CA LYS A 223 1.98 -13.66 -13.37
C LYS A 223 0.46 -13.68 -13.28
N ALA A 224 -0.18 -13.56 -14.44
CA ALA A 224 -1.64 -13.63 -14.55
C ALA A 224 -2.20 -14.97 -14.03
N GLU A 225 -3.44 -14.93 -13.52
CA GLU A 225 -4.13 -16.10 -12.98
C GLU A 225 -4.12 -17.26 -13.98
N GLY A 226 -3.67 -18.43 -13.51
CA GLY A 226 -3.63 -19.64 -14.32
C GLY A 226 -2.43 -19.79 -15.26
N ALA A 227 -1.54 -18.80 -15.32
CA ALA A 227 -0.26 -18.88 -16.05
C ALA A 227 0.94 -19.17 -15.13
N GLN A 228 0.71 -19.23 -13.81
CA GLN A 228 1.75 -19.42 -12.80
C GLN A 228 2.22 -20.87 -12.72
N ASN A 229 3.52 -21.05 -12.54
CA ASN A 229 4.08 -22.32 -12.09
C ASN A 229 3.94 -22.43 -10.56
N MET A 230 2.96 -23.23 -10.11
CA MET A 230 2.65 -23.35 -8.68
C MET A 230 3.77 -23.96 -7.84
N ASP A 231 4.68 -24.74 -8.43
CA ASP A 231 5.84 -25.27 -7.68
C ASP A 231 6.85 -24.15 -7.38
N VAL A 232 7.00 -23.18 -8.28
CA VAL A 232 7.83 -21.99 -8.05
C VAL A 232 7.16 -21.05 -7.04
N VAL A 233 5.85 -20.85 -7.15
CA VAL A 233 5.05 -20.08 -6.17
C VAL A 233 5.20 -20.69 -4.77
N ASP A 234 5.09 -22.02 -4.63
CA ASP A 234 5.26 -22.72 -3.37
C ASP A 234 6.67 -22.52 -2.80
N ALA A 235 7.71 -22.61 -3.64
CA ALA A 235 9.10 -22.39 -3.23
C ALA A 235 9.32 -20.95 -2.73
N ALA A 236 8.80 -19.96 -3.46
CA ALA A 236 8.91 -18.55 -3.12
C ALA A 236 8.23 -18.23 -1.78
N PHE A 237 6.97 -18.62 -1.60
CA PHE A 237 6.28 -18.40 -0.33
C PHE A 237 6.86 -19.21 0.81
N SER A 238 7.36 -20.43 0.57
CA SER A 238 8.04 -21.22 1.61
C SER A 238 9.32 -20.52 2.10
N ALA A 239 10.10 -19.92 1.20
CA ALA A 239 11.28 -19.15 1.58
C ALA A 239 10.90 -17.90 2.39
N LEU A 240 9.89 -17.15 1.94
CA LEU A 240 9.40 -15.96 2.64
C LEU A 240 8.81 -16.30 4.02
N VAL A 241 8.06 -17.40 4.17
CA VAL A 241 7.52 -17.85 5.46
C VAL A 241 8.65 -18.24 6.42
N LYS A 242 9.70 -18.93 5.94
CA LYS A 242 10.86 -19.29 6.75
C LYS A 242 11.67 -18.07 7.19
N GLY A 243 11.78 -17.05 6.33
CA GLY A 243 12.52 -15.82 6.57
C GLY A 243 11.74 -14.72 7.29
N SER A 244 10.49 -14.97 7.71
CA SER A 244 9.62 -14.00 8.37
C SER A 244 9.09 -14.51 9.71
N GLN A 245 8.66 -13.61 10.57
CA GLN A 245 8.14 -13.92 11.92
C GLN A 245 7.05 -12.94 12.35
N GLY A 246 6.37 -13.22 13.47
CA GLY A 246 5.39 -12.30 14.05
C GLY A 246 4.36 -11.79 13.03
N GLU A 247 4.28 -10.46 12.90
CA GLU A 247 3.37 -9.81 11.96
C GLU A 247 3.83 -9.89 10.50
N SER A 248 5.15 -9.86 10.22
CA SER A 248 5.66 -9.97 8.85
C SER A 248 5.28 -11.31 8.22
N ARG A 249 5.28 -12.39 9.00
CA ARG A 249 4.79 -13.71 8.54
C ARG A 249 3.30 -13.69 8.21
N LYS A 250 2.48 -12.97 8.97
CA LYS A 250 1.05 -12.82 8.67
C LYS A 250 0.84 -12.12 7.34
N VAL A 251 1.63 -11.07 7.05
CA VAL A 251 1.63 -10.40 5.75
C VAL A 251 1.92 -11.39 4.62
N VAL A 252 3.01 -12.18 4.73
CA VAL A 252 3.36 -13.19 3.73
C VAL A 252 2.21 -14.19 3.52
N LEU A 253 1.60 -14.68 4.61
CA LEU A 253 0.54 -15.67 4.55
C LEU A 253 -0.75 -15.13 3.92
N GLU A 254 -1.14 -13.88 4.18
CA GLU A 254 -2.31 -13.28 3.54
C GLU A 254 -2.10 -13.12 2.03
N HIS A 255 -0.93 -12.65 1.59
CA HIS A 255 -0.60 -12.58 0.15
C HIS A 255 -0.51 -13.95 -0.50
N ALA A 256 0.07 -14.93 0.20
CA ALA A 256 0.09 -16.32 -0.24
C ALA A 256 -1.33 -16.85 -0.45
N LYS A 257 -2.19 -16.69 0.56
CA LYS A 257 -3.60 -17.08 0.51
C LYS A 257 -4.29 -16.46 -0.70
N GLU A 258 -4.16 -15.17 -0.93
CA GLU A 258 -4.75 -14.54 -2.12
C GLU A 258 -4.28 -15.18 -3.42
N THR A 259 -2.99 -15.43 -3.56
CA THR A 259 -2.41 -16.09 -4.74
C THR A 259 -2.97 -17.50 -4.92
N TYR A 260 -2.98 -18.34 -3.88
CA TYR A 260 -3.58 -19.67 -3.96
C TYR A 260 -5.07 -19.61 -4.29
N PHE A 261 -5.81 -18.66 -3.72
CA PHE A 261 -7.24 -18.50 -3.97
C PHE A 261 -7.53 -18.06 -5.41
N LYS A 262 -6.72 -17.16 -5.98
CA LYS A 262 -6.80 -16.77 -7.39
C LYS A 262 -6.47 -17.99 -8.26
N SER A 263 -5.39 -18.71 -7.99
CA SER A 263 -4.95 -19.83 -8.81
C SER A 263 -5.71 -21.14 -8.59
N ALA A 264 -6.56 -21.25 -7.57
CA ALA A 264 -7.35 -22.45 -7.25
C ALA A 264 -8.19 -22.95 -8.44
N ALA A 265 -8.65 -22.03 -9.28
CA ALA A 265 -9.42 -22.40 -10.47
C ALA A 265 -8.58 -23.22 -11.47
N HIS A 266 -7.25 -23.06 -11.48
CA HIS A 266 -6.30 -23.69 -12.41
C HIS A 266 -5.42 -24.76 -11.75
N CYS A 267 -5.45 -24.86 -10.41
CA CYS A 267 -4.60 -25.73 -9.60
C CYS A 267 -5.49 -26.61 -8.70
N PRO A 268 -5.81 -27.86 -9.12
CA PRO A 268 -6.72 -28.75 -8.38
C PRO A 268 -6.27 -29.06 -6.94
N ASP A 269 -4.97 -29.00 -6.68
CA ASP A 269 -4.34 -29.26 -5.39
C ASP A 269 -4.05 -27.99 -4.56
N ALA A 270 -4.56 -26.82 -4.97
CA ALA A 270 -4.33 -25.53 -4.29
C ALA A 270 -4.66 -25.56 -2.78
N SER A 271 -5.72 -26.29 -2.39
CA SER A 271 -6.10 -26.46 -0.97
C SER A 271 -5.05 -27.23 -0.16
N SER A 272 -4.44 -28.25 -0.78
CA SER A 272 -3.37 -29.05 -0.18
C SER A 272 -2.08 -28.23 -0.06
N ARG A 273 -1.71 -27.50 -1.13
CA ARG A 273 -0.56 -26.59 -1.13
C ARG A 273 -0.68 -25.50 -0.05
N TRP A 274 -1.83 -24.84 0.04
CA TRP A 274 -2.12 -23.87 1.10
C TRP A 274 -1.98 -24.47 2.51
N SER A 275 -2.46 -25.71 2.70
CA SER A 275 -2.33 -26.43 3.97
C SER A 275 -0.88 -26.73 4.34
N LYS A 276 -0.05 -27.14 3.36
CA LYS A 276 1.39 -27.39 3.57
C LYS A 276 2.13 -26.10 3.95
N LEU A 277 1.84 -24.99 3.27
CA LEU A 277 2.47 -23.71 3.58
C LEU A 277 2.13 -23.22 5.00
N ASN A 278 0.87 -23.37 5.44
CA ASN A 278 0.49 -23.03 6.81
C ASN A 278 1.17 -23.92 7.84
N ALA A 279 1.33 -25.22 7.55
CA ALA A 279 2.05 -26.12 8.43
C ALA A 279 3.51 -25.69 8.63
N LEU A 280 4.18 -25.18 7.58
CA LEU A 280 5.53 -24.58 7.69
C LEU A 280 5.54 -23.36 8.61
N ALA A 281 4.47 -22.58 8.64
CA ALA A 281 4.32 -21.45 9.55
C ALA A 281 3.95 -21.85 11.00
N GLY A 282 3.76 -23.15 11.28
CA GLY A 282 3.25 -23.65 12.56
C GLY A 282 1.75 -23.40 12.77
N MET A 283 1.01 -23.10 11.69
CA MET A 283 -0.39 -22.72 11.72
C MET A 283 -1.30 -23.83 11.16
N LYS A 284 -2.53 -23.89 11.67
CA LYS A 284 -3.59 -24.74 11.09
C LYS A 284 -4.49 -23.89 10.20
N VAL A 285 -4.75 -24.36 8.98
CA VAL A 285 -5.70 -23.70 8.08
C VAL A 285 -7.14 -23.88 8.60
N PRO A 286 -7.92 -22.79 8.77
CA PRO A 286 -9.33 -22.88 9.16
C PRO A 286 -10.15 -23.71 8.17
N LEU A 287 -11.08 -24.53 8.66
CA LEU A 287 -11.93 -25.39 7.82
C LEU A 287 -12.70 -24.59 6.76
N GLY A 288 -13.19 -23.39 7.10
CA GLY A 288 -13.89 -22.50 6.17
C GLY A 288 -13.03 -22.08 4.97
N GLU A 289 -11.72 -21.90 5.14
CA GLU A 289 -10.82 -21.58 4.03
C GLU A 289 -10.61 -22.77 3.10
N LYS A 290 -10.44 -23.98 3.66
CA LYS A 290 -10.34 -25.22 2.88
C LYS A 290 -11.60 -25.45 2.03
N ILE A 291 -12.78 -25.22 2.61
CA ILE A 291 -14.06 -25.33 1.91
C ILE A 291 -14.13 -24.31 0.76
N ARG A 292 -13.77 -23.04 1.00
CA ARG A 292 -13.80 -21.99 -0.04
C ARG A 292 -12.87 -22.29 -1.21
N LEU A 293 -11.64 -22.75 -0.94
CA LEU A 293 -10.70 -23.16 -1.99
C LEU A 293 -11.26 -24.33 -2.81
N SER A 294 -11.76 -25.36 -2.14
CA SER A 294 -12.33 -26.54 -2.80
C SER A 294 -13.56 -26.18 -3.65
N ALA A 295 -14.42 -25.27 -3.16
CA ALA A 295 -15.56 -24.78 -3.90
C ALA A 295 -15.16 -24.03 -5.18
N ARG A 296 -14.08 -23.24 -5.16
CA ARG A 296 -13.55 -22.57 -6.37
C ARG A 296 -13.05 -23.56 -7.42
N VAL A 297 -12.32 -24.58 -6.99
CA VAL A 297 -11.87 -25.68 -7.87
C VAL A 297 -13.07 -26.35 -8.54
N LEU A 298 -14.07 -26.75 -7.73
CA LEU A 298 -15.28 -27.42 -8.20
C LEU A 298 -16.08 -26.53 -9.17
N ARG A 299 -16.26 -25.25 -8.85
CA ARG A 299 -17.02 -24.31 -9.71
C ARG A 299 -16.45 -24.27 -11.13
N LYS A 300 -15.13 -24.23 -11.26
CA LYS A 300 -14.50 -24.23 -12.59
C LYS A 300 -14.52 -25.60 -13.26
N TYR A 301 -14.38 -26.68 -12.50
CA TYR A 301 -14.56 -28.03 -13.04
C TYR A 301 -15.96 -28.17 -13.68
N TYR A 302 -17.02 -27.80 -12.96
CA TYR A 302 -18.39 -27.86 -13.50
C TYR A 302 -18.61 -26.91 -14.67
N LEU A 303 -18.01 -25.72 -14.66
CA LEU A 303 -18.05 -24.79 -15.80
C LEU A 303 -17.41 -25.41 -17.05
N LYS A 304 -16.22 -26.00 -16.93
CA LYS A 304 -15.55 -26.67 -18.05
C LYS A 304 -16.33 -27.92 -18.52
N LYS A 305 -16.97 -28.65 -17.58
CA LYS A 305 -17.84 -29.78 -17.90
C LYS A 305 -19.05 -29.33 -18.72
N ALA A 306 -19.72 -28.26 -18.30
CA ALA A 306 -20.88 -27.69 -18.98
C ALA A 306 -20.54 -27.17 -20.39
N LEU A 307 -19.32 -26.65 -20.58
CA LEU A 307 -18.82 -26.18 -21.87
C LEU A 307 -18.28 -27.30 -22.78
N GLY A 308 -18.35 -28.57 -22.36
CA GLY A 308 -17.80 -29.70 -23.14
C GLY A 308 -16.27 -29.70 -23.26
N LEU A 309 -15.59 -28.87 -22.46
CA LEU A 309 -14.13 -28.70 -22.48
C LEU A 309 -13.39 -29.73 -21.64
N LEU A 310 -14.11 -30.58 -20.91
CA LEU A 310 -13.54 -31.74 -20.23
C LEU A 310 -13.82 -32.99 -21.05
N ARG A 311 -12.78 -33.53 -21.68
CA ARG A 311 -12.83 -34.92 -22.14
C ARG A 311 -12.81 -35.81 -20.89
N VAL A 312 -13.87 -36.57 -20.69
CA VAL A 312 -13.90 -37.63 -19.67
C VAL A 312 -12.76 -38.60 -20.02
N PRO A 313 -11.74 -38.78 -19.16
CA PRO A 313 -10.80 -39.86 -19.34
C PRO A 313 -11.59 -41.16 -19.26
N ARG A 314 -11.47 -42.02 -20.28
CA ARG A 314 -11.96 -43.40 -20.18
C ARG A 314 -11.13 -44.17 -19.17
#